data_AF-A0A524LW77-F1
#
_entry.id   AF-A0A524LW77-F1
#
_cell.length_a   1.000
_cell.length_b   1.000
_cell.length_c   1.000
_cell.angle_alpha   90.00
_cell.angle_beta   90.00
_cell.angle_gamma   90.00
#
_symmetry.space_group_name_H-M   'P 1'
#
loop_
_entity.id
_entity.type
_entity.pdbx_description
1 polymer ?
#
loop_
_entity_poly.entity_id
_entity_poly.type
_entity_poly.pdbx_seq_one_letter_code
_entity_poly.pdbx_strand_id
1 'polypeptide(L)' 'MGKSEIISEIESRVSNSEKADYVLWTVGITDTPKIRKDQHANEGKDVRHWKDWSTVSEKDGRDIEERFLDKGMKGDT' A
#
# COMPACT_ATOMS: atom_id res chain seq x y z
N MET A 1 -6.53 -10.62 -6.50
CA MET A 1 -5.23 -10.96 -7.09
C MET A 1 -4.49 -11.88 -6.15
N GLY A 2 -3.59 -12.72 -6.66
CA GLY A 2 -2.72 -13.53 -5.83
C GLY A 2 -1.71 -12.65 -5.07
N LYS A 3 -1.27 -13.11 -3.90
CA LYS A 3 -0.28 -12.42 -3.05
C LYS A 3 0.96 -11.99 -3.82
N SER A 4 1.54 -12.88 -4.63
CA SER A 4 2.74 -12.62 -5.43
C SER A 4 2.56 -11.53 -6.48
N GLU A 5 1.36 -11.44 -7.07
CA GLU A 5 1.04 -10.43 -8.08
C GLU A 5 0.99 -9.03 -7.46
N ILE A 6 0.34 -8.91 -6.30
CA ILE A 6 0.24 -7.64 -5.56
C ILE A 6 1.63 -7.18 -5.12
N ILE A 7 2.46 -8.09 -4.59
CA ILE A 7 3.85 -7.77 -4.22
C ILE A 7 4.61 -7.24 -5.44
N SER A 8 4.51 -7.91 -6.58
CA SER A 8 5.21 -7.52 -7.80
C SER A 8 4.75 -6.15 -8.31
N GLU A 9 3.45 -5.85 -8.23
CA GLU A 9 2.93 -4.55 -8.64
C GLU A 9 3.40 -3.43 -7.69
N ILE A 10 3.39 -3.66 -6.38
CA ILE A 10 3.90 -2.67 -5.40
C ILE A 10 5.40 -2.44 -5.62
N GLU A 11 6.20 -3.49 -5.78
CA GLU A 11 7.64 -3.37 -6.04
C GLU A 11 7.92 -2.60 -7.34
N SER A 12 7.17 -2.88 -8.41
CA SER A 12 7.25 -2.14 -9.67
C SER A 12 6.89 -0.65 -9.51
N ARG A 13 5.87 -0.33 -8.71
CA ARG A 13 5.49 1.07 -8.46
C ARG A 13 6.55 1.83 -7.69
N VAL A 14 7.16 1.21 -6.68
CA VAL A 14 8.25 1.82 -5.94
C VAL A 14 9.46 1.99 -6.86
N SER A 15 9.85 0.97 -7.62
CA SER A 15 11.04 1.04 -8.49
C SER A 15 10.89 2.07 -9.62
N ASN A 16 9.68 2.27 -10.13
CA ASN A 16 9.39 3.26 -11.16
C ASN A 16 9.10 4.67 -10.61
N SER A 17 9.15 4.85 -9.30
CA SER A 17 9.07 6.17 -8.67
C SER A 17 10.38 6.93 -8.82
N GLU A 18 10.33 8.26 -8.76
CA GLU A 18 11.51 9.11 -8.94
C GLU A 18 12.68 8.79 -8.00
N LYS A 19 12.41 8.22 -6.81
CA LYS A 19 13.40 7.99 -5.76
C LYS A 19 13.59 6.52 -5.38
N ALA A 20 12.85 5.59 -5.98
CA ALA A 20 12.92 4.15 -5.69
C ALA A 20 13.03 3.81 -4.18
N ASP A 21 12.36 4.59 -3.33
CA ASP A 21 12.54 4.57 -1.88
C ASP A 21 11.22 4.24 -1.20
N TYR A 22 11.19 3.10 -0.49
CA TYR A 22 10.04 2.60 0.25
C TYR A 22 9.60 3.53 1.39
N VAL A 23 10.51 4.31 1.98
CA VAL A 23 10.22 5.19 3.13
C VAL A 23 9.25 6.32 2.79
N LEU A 24 9.12 6.63 1.50
CA LEU A 24 8.18 7.64 0.99
C LEU A 24 6.75 7.11 0.88
N TRP A 25 6.54 5.80 0.95
CA TRP A 25 5.27 5.14 0.71
C TRP A 25 4.59 4.72 2.01
N THR A 26 3.27 4.62 1.93
CA THR A 26 2.39 4.14 2.99
C THR A 26 1.67 2.89 2.51
N VAL A 27 1.57 1.87 3.37
CA VAL A 27 0.84 0.63 3.12
C VAL A 27 -0.17 0.41 4.25
N GLY A 28 -1.34 -0.14 3.91
CA GLY A 28 -2.41 -0.39 4.86
C GLY A 28 -3.44 -1.37 4.33
N ILE A 29 -4.16 -2.03 5.24
CA ILE A 29 -5.30 -2.91 4.92
C ILE A 29 -6.60 -2.20 5.30
N THR A 30 -7.61 -2.28 4.43
CA THR A 30 -8.93 -1.73 4.73
C THR A 30 -10.03 -2.44 3.95
N ASP A 31 -11.16 -2.67 4.61
CA ASP A 31 -12.39 -3.12 3.96
C ASP A 31 -13.14 -1.98 3.25
N THR A 32 -12.72 -0.73 3.46
CA THR A 32 -13.37 0.47 2.92
C THR A 32 -12.39 1.40 2.18
N PRO A 33 -11.79 0.97 1.05
CA PRO A 33 -10.73 1.72 0.36
C PRO A 33 -11.10 3.16 0.02
N LYS A 34 -12.35 3.41 -0.39
CA LYS A 34 -12.84 4.75 -0.72
C LYS A 34 -12.88 5.66 0.51
N ILE A 35 -13.48 5.18 1.61
CA ILE A 35 -13.58 5.96 2.86
C ILE A 35 -12.18 6.27 3.38
N ARG A 36 -11.27 5.29 3.34
CA ARG A 36 -9.89 5.48 3.79
C ARG A 36 -9.16 6.52 2.94
N LYS A 37 -9.30 6.47 1.61
CA LYS A 37 -8.71 7.48 0.72
C LYS A 37 -9.24 8.89 1.02
N ASP A 38 -10.55 9.02 1.22
CA ASP A 38 -11.18 10.31 1.53
C ASP A 38 -10.68 10.87 2.87
N GLN A 39 -10.49 10.02 3.89
CA GLN A 39 -9.88 10.42 5.17
C GLN A 39 -8.46 10.96 4.98
N HIS A 40 -7.60 10.25 4.25
CA HIS A 40 -6.24 10.71 3.97
C HIS A 40 -6.21 12.06 3.26
N ALA A 41 -7.07 12.24 2.25
CA ALA A 41 -7.21 13.51 1.56
C ALA A 41 -7.63 14.64 2.51
N ASN A 42 -8.60 14.37 3.40
CA ASN A 42 -9.07 15.33 4.40
C ASN A 42 -8.01 15.66 5.47
N GLU A 43 -7.11 14.72 5.78
CA GLU A 43 -5.96 14.92 6.67
C GLU A 43 -4.80 15.68 6.00
N GLY A 44 -4.94 16.06 4.73
CA GLY A 44 -3.89 16.76 3.97
C GLY A 44 -2.76 15.84 3.49
N LYS A 45 -2.95 14.52 3.50
CA LYS A 45 -1.98 13.56 2.95
C LYS A 45 -2.07 13.52 1.43
N ASP A 46 -0.96 13.20 0.77
CA ASP A 46 -0.92 13.08 -0.69
C ASP A 46 -1.54 11.76 -1.14
N VAL A 47 -2.68 11.84 -1.84
CA VAL A 47 -3.40 10.69 -2.39
C VAL A 47 -3.25 10.55 -3.91
N ARG A 48 -2.37 11.33 -4.55
CA ARG A 48 -2.18 11.31 -6.03
C ARG A 48 -1.73 9.94 -6.54
N HIS A 49 -0.94 9.23 -5.75
CA HIS A 49 -0.40 7.91 -6.10
C HIS A 49 -1.15 6.75 -5.44
N TRP A 50 -2.36 7.00 -4.92
CA TRP A 50 -3.19 5.99 -4.24
C TRP A 50 -3.52 4.81 -5.16
N LYS A 51 -3.46 3.60 -4.61
CA LYS A 51 -3.93 2.37 -5.26
C LYS A 51 -4.36 1.36 -4.21
N ASP A 52 -5.44 0.69 -4.53
CA ASP A 52 -5.99 -0.43 -3.79
C ASP A 52 -5.88 -1.73 -4.60
N TRP A 53 -5.75 -2.84 -3.87
CA TRP A 53 -5.73 -4.20 -4.41
C TRP A 53 -6.64 -5.09 -3.57
N SER A 54 -7.42 -5.95 -4.22
CA SER A 54 -8.19 -6.99 -3.52
C SER A 54 -7.33 -8.22 -3.28
N THR A 55 -7.21 -8.63 -2.02
CA THR A 55 -6.56 -9.87 -1.61
C THR A 55 -7.55 -11.02 -1.58
N VAL A 56 -7.04 -12.26 -1.61
CA VAL A 56 -7.87 -13.46 -1.50
C VAL A 56 -8.27 -13.74 -0.05
N SER A 57 -7.43 -13.31 0.90
CA SER A 57 -7.67 -13.47 2.33
C SER A 57 -7.10 -12.28 3.12
N GLU A 58 -7.60 -12.10 4.34
CA GLU A 58 -7.02 -11.15 5.30
C GLU A 58 -5.57 -11.51 5.61
N LYS A 59 -5.26 -12.81 5.72
CA LYS A 59 -3.89 -13.29 5.95
C LYS A 59 -2.94 -12.84 4.83
N ASP A 60 -3.35 -12.97 3.56
CA ASP A 60 -2.54 -12.49 2.45
C ASP A 60 -2.30 -10.99 2.53
N GLY A 61 -3.32 -10.21 2.92
CA GLY A 61 -3.19 -8.78 3.14
C GLY A 61 -2.16 -8.45 4.23
N ARG A 62 -2.23 -9.12 5.37
CA ARG A 62 -1.29 -8.95 6.49
C ARG A 62 0.13 -9.32 6.11
N ASP A 63 0.31 -10.46 5.44
CA ASP A 63 1.64 -10.89 4.97
C ASP A 63 2.24 -9.90 3.95
N ILE A 64 1.40 -9.25 3.12
CA ILE A 64 1.84 -8.22 2.17
C ILE A 64 2.25 -6.96 2.93
N GLU A 65 1.40 -6.50 3.86
CA GLU A 65 1.66 -5.31 4.67
C GLU A 65 2.97 -5.45 5.45
N GLU A 66 3.15 -6.56 6.20
CA GLU A 66 4.36 -6.86 6.97
C GLU A 66 5.62 -6.80 6.09
N ARG A 67 5.57 -7.43 4.92
CA ARG A 67 6.70 -7.41 3.96
C ARG A 67 7.12 -5.99 3.58
N PHE A 68 6.18 -5.07 3.40
CA PHE A 68 6.50 -3.71 2.97
C PHE A 68 6.84 -2.77 4.13
N LEU A 69 6.31 -3.04 5.32
CA LEU A 69 6.78 -2.41 6.56
C LEU A 69 8.26 -2.76 6.81
N ASP A 70 8.64 -4.03 6.65
CA ASP A 70 10.04 -4.49 6.77
C ASP A 70 10.99 -3.82 5.75
N LYS A 71 10.45 -3.44 4.59
CA LYS A 71 11.18 -2.69 3.55
C LYS A 71 11.25 -1.18 3.84
N GLY A 72 10.56 -0.69 4.87
CA GLY A 72 10.62 0.69 5.32
C GLY A 72 9.39 1.55 4.98
N MET A 73 8.33 0.98 4.40
CA MET A 73 7.07 1.73 4.22
C MET A 73 6.45 2.11 5.57
N LYS A 74 5.65 3.17 5.58
CA LYS A 74 4.87 3.58 6.75
C LYS A 74 3.58 2.75 6.83
N GLY A 75 3.23 2.28 8.03
CA GLY A 75 1.94 1.64 8.27
C GLY A 75 0.81 2.64 8.39
N ASP A 76 -0.37 2.26 7.94
CA ASP A 76 -1.60 3.05 7.98
C ASP A 76 -2.71 2.47 8.87
N THR A 77 -2.36 1.46 9.68
CA THR A 77 -3.21 0.87 10.72
C THR A 77 -3.75 1.89 11.70
#